data_AF-A0A818J2I7-F1
#
_entry.id   AF-A0A818J2I7-F1
#
_cell.length_a   1.000
_cell.length_b   1.000
_cell.length_c   1.000
_cell.angle_alpha   90.00
_cell.angle_beta   90.00
_cell.angle_gamma   90.00
#
_symmetry.space_group_name_H-M   'P 1'
#
loop_
_entity.id
_entity.type
_entity.pdbx_description
1 polymer ?
#
loop_
_entity_poly.entity_id
_entity_poly.type
_entity_poly.pdbx_seq_one_letter_code
_entity_poly.pdbx_strand_id
1 'polypeptide(L)'
;MKSNQNKPNPFLYANKWSRLFHNWIEKLINISHKQGTIYLHNVYDILSKHESNKLSEKLENYWFDELKRYPNKPSLFRATVYTVGWTPLIIGLLFIPIKLAIISQPLLIIYLMDFFEPCSTISIQLVCLLAILSCLAALCHSFCHHRFYYLIEIFAMKMRVAYHGLIFRKVLRLSSNSLNAFSSGEITNTFSNDASQIELILNSLNYLWVIYTKRFLF
;
A
#
# COMPACT_ATOMS: atom_id res chain seq x y z
N MET A 1 -15.02 -24.48 -18.84
CA MET A 1 -13.65 -24.22 -18.35
C MET A 1 -13.54 -24.70 -16.91
N LYS A 2 -13.01 -25.91 -16.68
CA LYS A 2 -12.75 -26.45 -15.34
C LYS A 2 -11.30 -26.15 -14.98
N SER A 3 -11.06 -25.07 -14.23
CA SER A 3 -9.77 -24.81 -13.57
C SER A 3 -9.95 -24.66 -12.06
N ASN A 4 -10.78 -25.51 -11.45
CA ASN A 4 -10.88 -25.61 -9.99
C ASN A 4 -9.89 -26.66 -9.49
N GLN A 5 -8.60 -26.33 -9.52
CA GLN A 5 -7.72 -26.79 -8.45
C GLN A 5 -7.57 -25.60 -7.51
N ASN A 6 -8.44 -25.52 -6.49
CA ASN A 6 -8.32 -24.51 -5.44
C ASN A 6 -6.94 -24.67 -4.80
N LYS A 7 -6.02 -23.75 -5.11
CA LYS A 7 -4.68 -23.71 -4.54
C LYS A 7 -4.70 -22.64 -3.46
N PRO A 8 -4.98 -23.02 -2.20
CA PRO A 8 -5.15 -22.06 -1.13
C PRO A 8 -3.86 -21.26 -0.94
N ASN A 9 -4.02 -19.97 -0.69
CA ASN A 9 -2.91 -19.06 -0.55
C ASN A 9 -2.06 -19.42 0.70
N PRO A 10 -0.75 -19.67 0.56
CA PRO A 10 0.11 -20.04 1.69
C PRO A 10 0.19 -18.93 2.75
N PHE A 11 -0.17 -17.69 2.42
CA PHE A 11 -0.34 -16.61 3.40
C PHE A 11 -1.33 -16.96 4.53
N LEU A 12 -2.35 -17.77 4.26
CA LEU A 12 -3.34 -18.20 5.26
C LEU A 12 -2.69 -19.02 6.38
N TYR A 13 -1.81 -19.95 6.02
CA TYR A 13 -1.16 -20.88 6.95
C TYR A 13 0.18 -20.35 7.49
N ALA A 14 0.72 -19.29 6.90
CA ALA A 14 1.97 -18.67 7.32
C ALA A 14 1.86 -18.10 8.76
N ASN A 15 2.86 -18.39 9.59
CA ASN A 15 3.00 -17.80 10.92
C ASN A 15 3.36 -16.30 10.82
N LYS A 16 3.32 -15.58 11.95
CA LYS A 16 3.55 -14.12 11.98
C LYS A 16 4.93 -13.75 11.40
N TRP A 17 5.97 -14.54 11.68
CA TRP A 17 7.32 -14.33 11.19
C TRP A 17 7.45 -14.54 9.68
N SER A 18 6.87 -15.62 9.15
CA SER A 18 6.83 -15.90 7.71
C SER A 18 6.07 -14.81 6.95
N ARG A 19 5.00 -14.25 7.53
CA ARG A 19 4.29 -13.10 6.96
C ARG A 19 5.12 -11.82 7.00
N LEU A 20 5.90 -11.62 8.06
CA LEU A 20 6.72 -10.43 8.26
C LEU A 20 7.91 -10.38 7.29
N PHE A 21 8.60 -11.50 7.12
CA PHE A 21 9.77 -11.65 6.23
C PHE A 21 9.41 -12.10 4.82
N HIS A 22 8.12 -12.27 4.49
CA HIS A 22 7.64 -12.72 3.18
C HIS A 22 8.08 -14.12 2.75
N ASN A 23 8.58 -14.95 3.68
CA ASN A 23 9.02 -16.32 3.42
C ASN A 23 7.91 -17.20 2.82
N TRP A 24 6.64 -16.85 3.02
CA TRP A 24 5.51 -17.57 2.42
C TRP A 24 5.51 -17.59 0.88
N ILE A 25 6.22 -16.66 0.23
CA ILE A 25 6.35 -16.58 -1.24
C ILE A 25 7.42 -17.54 -1.78
N GLU A 26 8.33 -18.02 -0.94
CA GLU A 26 9.52 -18.80 -1.34
C GLU A 26 9.20 -19.96 -2.29
N LYS A 27 8.11 -20.69 -2.03
CA LYS A 27 7.67 -21.80 -2.88
C LYS A 27 7.37 -21.35 -4.32
N LEU A 28 6.74 -20.19 -4.49
CA LEU A 28 6.43 -19.63 -5.81
C LEU A 28 7.70 -19.16 -6.53
N ILE A 29 8.63 -18.53 -5.80
CA ILE A 29 9.93 -18.12 -6.34
C ILE A 29 10.72 -19.34 -6.82
N ASN A 30 10.75 -20.42 -6.02
CA ASN A 30 11.44 -21.65 -6.39
C ASN A 30 10.82 -22.33 -7.63
N ILE A 31 9.49 -22.27 -7.79
CA ILE A 31 8.83 -22.75 -9.02
C ILE A 31 9.25 -21.89 -10.21
N SER A 32 9.21 -20.56 -10.07
CA SER A 32 9.64 -19.63 -11.12
C SER A 32 11.09 -19.85 -11.52
N HIS A 33 11.98 -20.08 -10.56
CA HIS A 33 13.40 -20.32 -10.81
C HIS A 33 13.64 -21.64 -11.56
N LYS A 34 12.94 -22.72 -11.17
CA LYS A 34 13.09 -24.04 -11.80
C LYS A 34 12.46 -24.12 -13.19
N GLN A 35 11.33 -23.47 -13.40
CA GLN A 35 10.57 -23.55 -14.65
C GLN A 35 10.87 -22.41 -15.62
N GLY A 36 11.56 -21.35 -15.17
CA GLY A 36 11.86 -20.16 -15.97
C GLY A 36 10.66 -19.25 -16.28
N THR A 37 9.43 -19.69 -16.01
CA THR A 37 8.19 -18.93 -16.24
C THR A 37 7.13 -19.32 -15.22
N ILE A 38 6.27 -18.36 -14.84
CA ILE A 38 5.10 -18.62 -13.99
C ILE A 38 3.87 -18.82 -14.87
N TYR A 39 3.26 -20.00 -14.78
CA TYR A 39 1.99 -20.32 -15.41
C TYR A 39 0.82 -20.06 -14.47
N LEU A 40 -0.38 -19.80 -15.03
CA LEU A 40 -1.60 -19.53 -14.26
C LEU A 40 -1.91 -20.63 -13.23
N HIS A 41 -1.68 -21.89 -13.58
CA HIS A 41 -1.91 -23.01 -12.68
C HIS A 41 -0.94 -23.05 -11.48
N ASN A 42 0.17 -22.31 -11.50
CA ASN A 42 1.12 -22.20 -10.39
C ASN A 42 0.77 -21.07 -9.42
N VAL A 43 -0.12 -20.16 -9.82
CA VAL A 43 -0.53 -19.01 -9.00
C VAL A 43 -1.55 -19.47 -7.95
N TYR A 44 -1.45 -18.89 -6.76
CA TYR A 44 -2.37 -19.16 -5.65
C TYR A 44 -3.68 -18.39 -5.79
N ASP A 45 -4.72 -18.92 -5.16
CA ASP A 45 -5.99 -18.22 -5.06
C ASP A 45 -5.87 -16.90 -4.28
N ILE A 46 -6.75 -15.96 -4.64
CA ILE A 46 -6.84 -14.66 -3.98
C ILE A 46 -7.29 -14.88 -2.53
N LEU A 47 -6.71 -14.13 -1.60
CA LEU A 47 -7.15 -14.18 -0.21
C LEU A 47 -8.59 -13.67 -0.10
N SER A 48 -9.41 -14.31 0.74
CA SER A 48 -10.82 -13.95 0.86
C SER A 48 -11.06 -12.47 1.20
N LYS A 49 -10.16 -11.84 1.96
CA LYS A 49 -10.18 -10.40 2.29
C LYS A 49 -9.89 -9.46 1.10
N HIS A 50 -9.45 -10.00 -0.04
CA HIS A 50 -9.09 -9.29 -1.27
C HIS A 50 -10.06 -9.59 -2.42
N GLU A 51 -11.11 -10.39 -2.18
CA GLU A 51 -12.15 -10.65 -3.17
C GLU A 51 -12.90 -9.36 -3.54
N SER A 52 -13.16 -9.19 -4.84
CA SER A 52 -13.83 -8.00 -5.38
C SER A 52 -15.24 -7.82 -4.84
N ASN A 53 -16.02 -8.89 -4.76
CA ASN A 53 -17.38 -8.87 -4.26
C ASN A 53 -17.43 -8.36 -2.81
N LYS A 54 -16.57 -8.89 -1.93
CA LYS A 54 -16.53 -8.49 -0.52
C LYS A 54 -16.06 -7.05 -0.33
N LEU A 55 -15.02 -6.63 -1.06
CA LEU A 55 -14.50 -5.26 -0.95
C LEU A 55 -15.49 -4.22 -1.48
N SER A 56 -16.13 -4.49 -2.63
CA SER A 56 -17.13 -3.59 -3.21
C SER A 56 -18.40 -3.51 -2.37
N GLU A 57 -18.90 -4.64 -1.86
CA GLU A 57 -20.06 -4.65 -0.96
C GLU A 57 -19.77 -3.90 0.35
N LYS A 58 -18.58 -4.09 0.92
CA LYS A 58 -18.17 -3.36 2.12
C LYS A 58 -18.14 -1.85 1.88
N LEU A 59 -17.56 -1.39 0.77
CA LEU A 59 -17.54 0.02 0.41
C LEU A 59 -18.94 0.58 0.16
N GLU A 60 -19.79 -0.18 -0.54
CA GLU A 60 -21.18 0.20 -0.83
C GLU A 60 -21.99 0.37 0.46
N ASN A 61 -21.85 -0.53 1.43
CA ASN A 61 -22.52 -0.44 2.73
C ASN A 61 -22.08 0.82 3.50
N TYR A 62 -20.78 1.09 3.59
CA TYR A 62 -20.29 2.31 4.24
C TYR A 62 -20.69 3.59 3.50
N TRP A 63 -20.83 3.53 2.18
CA TRP A 63 -21.33 4.64 1.39
C TRP A 63 -22.80 4.95 1.70
N PHE A 64 -23.66 3.92 1.80
CA PHE A 64 -25.04 4.12 2.21
C PHE A 64 -25.18 4.61 3.65
N ASP A 65 -24.33 4.14 4.56
CA ASP A 65 -24.30 4.65 5.93
C ASP A 65 -23.84 6.12 5.99
N GLU A 66 -22.87 6.52 5.16
CA GLU A 66 -22.41 7.91 5.03
C GLU A 66 -23.54 8.81 4.52
N LEU A 67 -24.29 8.37 3.50
CA LEU A 67 -25.45 9.11 2.97
C LEU A 67 -26.54 9.31 4.03
N LYS A 68 -26.75 8.32 4.91
CA LYS A 68 -27.71 8.42 6.03
C LYS A 68 -27.21 9.35 7.13
N ARG A 69 -25.91 9.30 7.48
CA ARG A 69 -25.33 10.09 8.58
C ARG A 69 -25.08 11.54 8.22
N TYR A 70 -24.69 11.81 6.97
CA TYR A 70 -24.30 13.14 6.48
C TYR A 70 -25.03 13.49 5.19
N PRO A 71 -26.37 13.66 5.21
CA PRO A 71 -27.16 13.90 4.00
C PRO A 71 -26.76 15.18 3.25
N ASN A 72 -26.32 16.21 3.97
CA ASN A 72 -25.98 17.52 3.39
C ASN A 72 -24.57 17.57 2.78
N LYS A 73 -23.66 16.66 3.17
CA LYS A 73 -22.26 16.66 2.71
C LYS A 73 -21.65 15.25 2.81
N PRO A 74 -22.14 14.28 2.02
CA PRO A 74 -21.57 12.93 2.02
C PRO A 74 -20.16 12.94 1.44
N SER A 75 -19.25 12.18 2.06
CA SER A 75 -17.87 12.06 1.60
C SER A 75 -17.49 10.61 1.32
N LEU A 76 -17.20 10.31 0.06
CA LEU A 76 -16.75 8.98 -0.37
C LEU A 76 -15.39 8.62 0.24
N PHE A 77 -14.55 9.62 0.50
CA PHE A 77 -13.27 9.44 1.18
C PHE A 77 -13.46 8.90 2.61
N ARG A 78 -14.48 9.38 3.33
CA ARG A 78 -14.77 8.90 4.69
C ARG A 78 -15.23 7.45 4.69
N ALA A 79 -16.18 7.11 3.81
CA ALA A 79 -16.65 5.74 3.61
C ALA A 79 -15.49 4.79 3.24
N THR A 80 -14.55 5.28 2.43
CA THR A 80 -13.32 4.60 2.06
C THR A 80 -12.41 4.30 3.25
N VAL A 81 -12.16 5.30 4.11
CA VAL A 81 -11.34 5.11 5.31
C VAL A 81 -11.96 4.04 6.22
N TYR A 82 -13.29 4.03 6.39
CA TYR A 82 -13.98 2.99 7.17
C TYR A 82 -13.91 1.60 6.54
N THR A 83 -13.91 1.51 5.21
CA THR A 83 -13.80 0.24 4.47
C THR A 83 -12.48 -0.47 4.77
N VAL A 84 -11.38 0.29 4.83
CA VAL A 84 -10.03 -0.24 5.05
C VAL A 84 -9.66 -0.32 6.54
N GLY A 85 -10.23 0.54 7.38
CA GLY A 85 -10.04 0.52 8.83
C GLY A 85 -8.69 1.13 9.24
N TRP A 86 -7.95 0.46 10.13
CA TRP A 86 -6.73 0.99 10.75
C TRP A 86 -5.47 1.01 9.86
N THR A 87 -5.52 0.46 8.64
CA THR A 87 -4.34 0.36 7.76
C THR A 87 -3.69 1.72 7.47
N PRO A 88 -4.41 2.81 7.15
CA PRO A 88 -3.80 4.12 6.92
C PRO A 88 -3.08 4.68 8.16
N LEU A 89 -3.60 4.43 9.36
CA LEU A 89 -2.94 4.85 10.61
C LEU A 89 -1.61 4.12 10.78
N ILE A 90 -1.59 2.80 10.57
CA ILE A 90 -0.36 2.00 10.66
C ILE A 90 0.67 2.46 9.62
N ILE A 91 0.25 2.76 8.40
CA ILE A 91 1.11 3.33 7.35
C ILE A 91 1.71 4.66 7.81
N GLY A 92 0.90 5.56 8.37
CA GLY A 92 1.36 6.84 8.92
C GLY A 92 2.36 6.67 10.07
N LEU A 93 2.12 5.71 10.97
CA LEU A 93 3.02 5.43 12.09
C LEU A 93 4.39 4.91 11.63
N LEU A 94 4.42 4.03 10.62
CA LEU A 94 5.66 3.50 10.05
C LEU A 94 6.51 4.58 9.36
N PHE A 95 5.90 5.67 8.94
CA PHE A 95 6.60 6.75 8.25
C PHE A 95 7.48 7.59 9.18
N ILE A 96 7.11 7.72 10.46
CA ILE A 96 7.86 8.48 11.45
C ILE A 96 9.31 7.97 11.58
N PRO A 97 9.57 6.69 11.90
CA PRO A 97 10.94 6.19 12.00
C PRO A 97 11.68 6.23 10.66
N ILE A 98 10.97 6.04 9.53
CA ILE A 98 11.57 6.15 8.20
C ILE A 98 12.14 7.56 8.00
N LYS A 99 11.35 8.59 8.30
CA LYS A 99 11.76 9.99 8.16
C LYS A 99 12.88 10.38 9.12
N LEU A 100 12.78 9.95 10.37
CA LEU A 100 13.83 10.21 11.37
C LEU A 100 15.16 9.62 10.93
N ALA A 101 15.17 8.40 10.38
CA ALA A 101 16.39 7.78 9.89
C ALA A 101 17.00 8.53 8.69
N ILE A 102 16.17 8.97 7.74
CA ILE A 102 16.64 9.74 6.57
C ILE A 102 17.29 11.07 7.01
N ILE A 103 16.72 11.74 8.03
CA ILE A 103 17.24 13.01 8.54
C ILE A 103 18.49 12.80 9.40
N SER A 104 18.56 11.73 10.20
CA SER A 104 19.70 11.50 11.10
C SER A 104 20.96 11.01 10.38
N GLN A 105 20.82 10.34 9.24
CA GLN A 105 21.94 9.76 8.50
C GLN A 105 22.98 10.79 8.00
N PRO A 106 22.61 11.95 7.40
CA PRO A 106 23.60 12.96 7.03
C PRO A 106 24.29 13.61 8.25
N LEU A 107 23.58 13.80 9.36
CA LEU A 107 24.16 14.34 10.59
C LEU A 107 25.26 13.43 11.15
N LEU A 108 25.07 12.12 11.08
CA LEU A 108 26.09 11.15 11.46
C LEU A 108 27.32 11.25 10.55
N ILE A 109 27.14 11.41 9.25
CA ILE A 109 28.25 11.54 8.31
C ILE A 109 29.08 12.78 8.64
N ILE A 110 28.43 13.91 8.90
CA ILE A 110 29.11 15.15 9.31
C ILE A 110 29.93 14.90 10.58
N TYR A 111 29.34 14.28 11.60
CA TYR A 111 30.03 13.98 12.85
C TYR A 111 31.21 13.01 12.68
N LEU A 112 31.11 12.05 11.75
CA LEU A 112 32.22 11.17 11.39
C LEU A 112 33.33 11.94 10.67
N MET A 113 33.00 12.91 9.82
CA MET A 113 34.00 13.76 9.16
C MET A 113 34.76 14.61 10.18
N ASP A 114 34.07 15.21 11.14
CA ASP A 114 34.69 16.00 12.22
C ASP A 114 35.67 15.17 13.07
N PHE A 115 35.40 13.87 13.25
CA PHE A 115 36.33 12.96 13.94
C PHE A 115 37.66 12.78 13.21
N PHE A 116 37.65 12.80 11.88
CA PHE A 116 38.87 12.65 11.06
C PHE A 116 39.69 13.94 10.93
N GLU A 117 39.23 15.06 11.48
CA GLU A 117 40.02 16.28 11.51
C GLU A 117 41.24 16.16 12.46
N PRO A 118 42.40 16.73 12.07
CA PRO A 118 43.67 16.55 12.80
C PRO A 118 43.69 17.14 14.22
N CYS A 119 42.68 17.91 14.63
CA CYS A 119 42.54 18.49 15.97
C CYS A 119 41.28 18.00 16.70
N SER A 120 40.69 16.86 16.30
CA SER A 120 39.44 16.39 16.90
C SER A 120 39.63 15.96 18.36
N THR A 121 38.74 16.40 19.24
CA THR A 121 38.69 15.99 20.66
C THR A 121 37.70 14.85 20.91
N ILE A 122 37.22 14.21 19.84
CA ILE A 122 36.14 13.23 19.88
C ILE A 122 36.71 11.87 20.30
N SER A 123 36.10 11.25 21.32
CA SER A 123 36.53 9.93 21.81
C SER A 123 36.18 8.82 20.82
N ILE A 124 37.13 7.91 20.59
CA ILE A 124 36.93 6.74 19.72
C ILE A 124 35.79 5.82 20.20
N GLN A 125 35.55 5.76 21.52
CA GLN A 125 34.47 4.96 22.09
C GLN A 125 33.09 5.51 21.69
N LEU A 126 32.96 6.83 21.66
CA LEU A 126 31.74 7.52 21.26
C LEU A 126 31.46 7.27 19.77
N VAL A 127 32.50 7.33 18.92
CA VAL A 127 32.39 7.05 17.49
C VAL A 127 31.97 5.60 17.24
N CYS A 128 32.59 4.63 17.92
CA CYS A 128 32.19 3.22 17.81
C CYS A 128 30.72 2.99 18.22
N LEU A 129 30.28 3.63 19.31
CA LEU A 129 28.89 3.53 19.77
C LEU A 129 27.91 4.14 18.76
N LEU A 130 28.22 5.33 18.23
CA LEU A 130 27.41 5.97 17.19
C LEU A 130 27.36 5.13 15.90
N ALA A 131 28.48 4.50 15.50
CA ALA A 131 28.52 3.60 14.36
C ALA A 131 27.60 2.38 14.56
N ILE A 132 27.61 1.74 15.73
CA ILE A 132 26.72 0.61 16.05
C ILE A 132 25.25 1.05 16.02
N LEU A 133 24.93 2.19 16.66
CA LEU A 133 23.58 2.74 16.64
C LEU A 133 23.12 3.07 15.22
N SER A 134 24.02 3.54 14.37
CA SER A 134 23.71 3.84 12.98
C SER A 134 23.38 2.59 12.17
N CYS A 135 24.12 1.50 12.36
CA CYS A 135 23.82 0.20 11.76
C CYS A 135 22.44 -0.31 12.23
N LEU A 136 22.14 -0.23 13.52
CA LEU A 136 20.83 -0.62 14.06
C LEU A 136 19.70 0.25 13.50
N ALA A 137 19.93 1.57 13.39
CA ALA A 137 18.98 2.51 12.80
C ALA A 137 18.73 2.22 11.31
N ALA A 138 19.78 1.87 10.56
CA ALA A 138 19.67 1.50 9.15
C ALA A 138 18.87 0.20 8.94
N LEU A 139 19.08 -0.81 9.79
CA LEU A 139 18.28 -2.04 9.79
C LEU A 139 16.81 -1.76 10.13
N CYS A 140 16.56 -0.94 11.15
CA CYS A 140 15.20 -0.53 11.53
C CYS A 140 14.51 0.25 10.39
N HIS A 141 15.23 1.20 9.78
CA HIS A 141 14.77 1.94 8.60
C HIS A 141 14.37 0.99 7.47
N SER A 142 15.26 0.07 7.09
CA SER A 142 15.00 -0.91 6.02
C SER A 142 13.73 -1.72 6.30
N PHE A 143 13.60 -2.24 7.53
CA PHE A 143 12.44 -3.01 7.95
C PHE A 143 11.14 -2.20 7.89
N CYS A 144 11.13 -0.99 8.48
CA CYS A 144 9.97 -0.10 8.43
C CYS A 144 9.60 0.28 7.00
N HIS A 145 10.60 0.58 6.17
CA HIS A 145 10.43 0.95 4.77
C HIS A 145 9.77 -0.17 3.95
N HIS A 146 10.31 -1.40 4.02
CA HIS A 146 9.69 -2.54 3.34
C HIS A 146 8.27 -2.82 3.84
N ARG A 147 8.04 -2.69 5.15
CA ARG A 147 6.70 -2.88 5.73
C ARG A 147 5.72 -1.80 5.27
N PHE A 148 6.16 -0.55 5.21
CA PHE A 148 5.39 0.58 4.71
C PHE A 148 4.96 0.35 3.25
N TYR A 149 5.91 0.03 2.37
CA TYR A 149 5.63 -0.23 0.95
C TYR A 149 4.67 -1.41 0.77
N TYR A 150 4.88 -2.52 1.46
CA TYR A 150 3.95 -3.65 1.36
C TYR A 150 2.51 -3.27 1.77
N LEU A 151 2.35 -2.49 2.85
CA LEU A 151 1.02 -2.07 3.31
C LEU A 151 0.36 -1.07 2.36
N ILE A 152 1.13 -0.16 1.76
CA ILE A 152 0.62 0.84 0.83
C ILE A 152 0.14 0.20 -0.47
N GLU A 153 0.88 -0.79 -0.99
CA GLU A 153 0.50 -1.54 -2.18
C GLU A 153 -0.80 -2.33 -1.95
N ILE A 154 -0.91 -3.01 -0.81
CA ILE A 154 -2.15 -3.72 -0.45
C ILE A 154 -3.31 -2.75 -0.26
N PHE A 155 -3.05 -1.59 0.35
CA PHE A 155 -4.05 -0.55 0.52
C PHE A 155 -4.57 -0.08 -0.84
N ALA A 156 -3.66 0.30 -1.75
CA ALA A 156 -3.99 0.74 -3.10
C ALA A 156 -4.77 -0.34 -3.87
N MET A 157 -4.30 -1.60 -3.83
CA MET A 157 -4.98 -2.73 -4.47
C MET A 157 -6.42 -2.90 -3.96
N LYS A 158 -6.63 -2.86 -2.63
CA LYS A 158 -7.98 -2.97 -2.05
C LYS A 158 -8.88 -1.84 -2.50
N MET A 159 -8.36 -0.61 -2.53
CA MET A 159 -9.12 0.56 -2.96
C MET A 159 -9.51 0.47 -4.42
N ARG A 160 -8.55 0.11 -5.28
CA ARG A 160 -8.78 -0.13 -6.71
C ARG A 160 -9.93 -1.11 -6.90
N VAL A 161 -9.83 -2.29 -6.30
CA VAL A 161 -10.84 -3.35 -6.42
C VAL A 161 -12.22 -2.91 -5.88
N ALA A 162 -12.25 -2.22 -4.74
CA ALA A 162 -13.51 -1.73 -4.15
C ALA A 162 -14.21 -0.70 -5.05
N TYR A 163 -13.46 0.29 -5.56
CA TYR A 163 -14.01 1.32 -6.44
C TYR A 163 -14.48 0.75 -7.78
N HIS A 164 -13.70 -0.12 -8.42
CA HIS A 164 -14.11 -0.75 -9.68
C HIS A 164 -15.42 -1.52 -9.50
N GLY A 165 -15.56 -2.29 -8.41
CA GLY A 165 -16.80 -3.01 -8.13
C GLY A 165 -17.98 -2.08 -7.81
N LEU A 166 -17.75 -0.99 -7.07
CA LEU A 166 -18.80 -0.01 -6.76
C LEU A 166 -19.32 0.70 -8.02
N ILE A 167 -18.41 1.16 -8.89
CA ILE A 167 -18.76 1.81 -10.16
C ILE A 167 -19.50 0.81 -11.06
N PHE A 168 -19.02 -0.43 -11.14
CA PHE A 168 -19.67 -1.47 -11.95
C PHE A 168 -21.11 -1.73 -11.50
N ARG A 169 -21.33 -1.89 -10.19
CA ARG A 169 -22.68 -2.02 -9.62
C ARG A 169 -23.53 -0.80 -9.89
N LYS A 170 -22.96 0.41 -9.81
CA LYS A 170 -23.69 1.65 -10.09
C LYS A 170 -24.14 1.72 -11.54
N VAL A 171 -23.26 1.42 -12.50
CA VAL A 171 -23.58 1.43 -13.93
C VAL A 171 -24.68 0.44 -14.27
N LEU A 172 -24.65 -0.77 -13.70
CA LEU A 172 -25.70 -1.77 -13.89
C LEU A 172 -27.09 -1.35 -13.34
N ARG A 173 -27.14 -0.37 -12.44
CA ARG A 173 -28.39 0.14 -11.83
C ARG A 173 -28.84 1.48 -12.43
N LEU A 174 -28.11 2.05 -13.39
CA LEU A 174 -28.52 3.28 -14.06
C LEU A 174 -29.71 2.99 -15.00
N SER A 175 -30.66 3.92 -15.05
CA SER A 175 -31.80 3.84 -15.98
C SER A 175 -31.32 3.97 -17.43
N SER A 176 -32.00 3.35 -18.39
CA SER A 176 -31.68 3.46 -19.82
C SER A 176 -31.62 4.91 -20.31
N ASN A 177 -32.45 5.81 -19.75
CA ASN A 177 -32.43 7.24 -20.11
C ASN A 177 -31.14 7.94 -19.66
N SER A 178 -30.65 7.65 -18.45
CA SER A 178 -29.36 8.15 -17.98
C SER A 178 -28.16 7.48 -18.67
N LEU A 179 -28.34 6.24 -19.14
CA LEU A 179 -27.31 5.47 -19.82
C LEU A 179 -27.16 5.91 -21.28
N ASN A 180 -28.27 6.22 -21.96
CA ASN A 180 -28.30 6.75 -23.33
C ASN A 180 -27.71 8.16 -23.45
N ALA A 181 -27.57 8.89 -22.33
CA ALA A 181 -26.86 10.17 -22.29
C ALA A 181 -25.35 10.01 -22.44
N PHE A 182 -24.82 8.80 -22.27
CA PHE A 182 -23.41 8.46 -22.48
C PHE A 182 -23.29 7.41 -23.59
N SER A 183 -22.42 7.62 -24.56
CA SER A 183 -22.14 6.59 -25.56
C SER A 183 -21.49 5.36 -24.91
N SER A 184 -21.68 4.17 -25.49
CA SER A 184 -20.96 2.95 -25.05
C SER A 184 -19.44 3.15 -25.06
N GLY A 185 -18.93 3.97 -25.99
CA GLY A 185 -17.53 4.42 -26.06
C GLY A 185 -17.12 5.31 -24.88
N GLU A 186 -17.96 6.26 -24.47
CA GLU A 186 -17.69 7.11 -23.29
C GLU A 186 -17.75 6.32 -21.99
N ILE A 187 -18.68 5.38 -21.85
CA ILE A 187 -18.76 4.52 -20.66
C ILE A 187 -17.53 3.64 -20.56
N THR A 188 -17.10 3.01 -21.65
CA THR A 188 -15.88 2.17 -21.68
C THR A 188 -14.61 2.99 -21.51
N ASN A 189 -14.53 4.19 -22.10
CA ASN A 189 -13.40 5.11 -21.95
C ASN A 189 -13.30 5.65 -20.51
N THR A 190 -14.41 6.09 -19.92
CA THR A 190 -14.49 6.49 -18.50
C THR A 190 -14.09 5.31 -17.60
N PHE A 191 -14.57 4.09 -17.87
CA PHE A 191 -14.16 2.92 -17.09
C PHE A 191 -12.68 2.56 -17.20
N SER A 192 -12.10 2.71 -18.38
CA SER A 192 -10.71 2.33 -18.66
C SER A 192 -9.73 3.41 -18.19
N ASN A 193 -10.11 4.68 -18.37
CA ASN A 193 -9.26 5.84 -18.17
C ASN A 193 -9.48 6.51 -16.81
N ASP A 194 -10.71 6.62 -16.32
CA ASP A 194 -10.95 7.22 -14.99
C ASP A 194 -10.61 6.25 -13.87
N ALA A 195 -10.76 4.93 -14.09
CA ALA A 195 -10.37 3.96 -13.07
C ALA A 195 -8.85 3.85 -12.92
N SER A 196 -8.10 4.04 -14.01
CA SER A 196 -6.64 4.17 -13.99
C SER A 196 -6.19 5.55 -13.50
N GLN A 197 -6.94 6.63 -13.74
CA GLN A 197 -6.70 7.92 -13.09
C GLN A 197 -7.02 7.91 -11.60
N ILE A 198 -8.07 7.24 -11.13
CA ILE A 198 -8.37 7.07 -9.71
C ILE A 198 -7.25 6.26 -9.05
N GLU A 199 -6.72 5.24 -9.72
CA GLU A 199 -5.52 4.51 -9.29
C GLU A 199 -4.30 5.43 -9.20
N LEU A 200 -4.06 6.27 -10.22
CA LEU A 200 -3.00 7.28 -10.21
C LEU A 200 -3.19 8.26 -9.06
N ILE A 201 -4.40 8.79 -8.83
CA ILE A 201 -4.72 9.75 -7.77
C ILE A 201 -4.56 9.12 -6.38
N LEU A 202 -4.98 7.87 -6.18
CA LEU A 202 -4.80 7.15 -4.91
C LEU A 202 -3.32 6.84 -4.63
N ASN A 203 -2.55 6.46 -5.65
CA ASN A 203 -1.10 6.33 -5.52
C ASN A 203 -0.43 7.70 -5.30
N SER A 204 -0.91 8.75 -5.98
CA SER A 204 -0.40 10.12 -5.85
C SER A 204 -0.75 10.76 -4.53
N LEU A 205 -1.88 10.44 -3.90
CA LEU A 205 -2.27 10.92 -2.58
C LEU A 205 -1.27 10.46 -1.50
N ASN A 206 -0.68 9.27 -1.67
CA ASN A 206 0.44 8.81 -0.86
C ASN A 206 1.75 9.55 -1.18
N TYR A 207 1.95 10.07 -2.39
CA TYR A 207 3.07 10.96 -2.69
C TYR A 207 2.81 12.41 -2.25
N LEU A 208 1.56 12.88 -2.20
CA LEU A 208 1.23 14.24 -1.81
C LEU A 208 1.66 14.52 -0.37
N TRP A 209 1.40 13.61 0.58
CA TRP A 209 1.91 13.79 1.95
C TRP A 209 3.46 13.70 2.02
N VAL A 210 4.10 12.93 1.13
CA VAL A 210 5.56 12.87 1.01
C VAL A 210 6.12 14.19 0.46
N ILE A 211 5.44 14.80 -0.50
CA ILE A 211 5.81 16.09 -1.10
C ILE A 211 5.61 17.22 -0.10
N TYR A 212 4.48 17.25 0.61
CA TYR A 212 4.23 18.25 1.66
C TYR A 212 5.23 18.14 2.81
N THR A 213 5.62 16.92 3.22
CA THR A 213 6.67 16.75 4.24
C THR A 213 8.07 17.09 3.72
N LYS A 214 8.37 16.86 2.43
CA LYS A 214 9.64 17.30 1.81
C LYS A 214 9.76 18.82 1.73
N ARG A 215 8.65 19.54 1.53
CA ARG A 215 8.62 21.01 1.38
C ARG A 215 8.70 21.79 2.69
N PHE A 216 8.48 21.15 3.84
CA PHE A 216 8.65 21.76 5.17
C PHE A 216 10.01 21.49 5.81
N LEU A 217 10.85 20.65 5.19
CA LEU A 217 12.16 20.23 5.72
C LEU A 217 13.34 20.81 4.92
N PHE A 218 13.08 21.74 4.01
CA PHE A 218 14.06 22.60 3.33
C PHE A 218 13.50 24.02 3.22
#